data_AF-A0AAU6WJR5-F1
#
_entry.id   AF-A0AAU6WJR5-F1
#
_cell.length_a   1.000
_cell.length_b   1.000
_cell.length_c   1.000
_cell.angle_alpha   90.00
_cell.angle_beta   90.00
_cell.angle_gamma   90.00
#
_symmetry.space_group_name_H-M   'P 1'
#
loop_
_entity.id
_entity.type
_entity.pdbx_description
1 polymer ?
#
loop_
_entity_poly.entity_id
_entity_poly.type
_entity_poly.pdbx_seq_one_letter_code
_entity_poly.pdbx_strand_id
1 'polypeptide(L)' 'MNSPDQIQAEELLSVLFHSPNATAIYKDEDVKIVSANKAMLKFWGKDREVIGKDFCSALPELHEQPFLKF' A
#
# COMPACT_ATOMS: atom_id res chain seq x y z
N MET A 1 -22.30 -9.29 5.95
CA MET A 1 -21.09 -8.51 6.26
C MET A 1 -20.10 -9.49 6.89
N ASN A 2 -18.82 -9.45 6.51
CA ASN A 2 -17.81 -10.27 7.18
C ASN A 2 -17.66 -9.79 8.63
N SER A 3 -17.56 -10.72 9.58
CA SER A 3 -17.27 -10.41 10.98
C SER A 3 -15.76 -10.20 11.12
N PRO A 4 -15.27 -8.97 11.37
CA PRO A 4 -13.83 -8.69 11.42
C PRO A 4 -13.11 -9.54 12.47
N ASP A 5 -13.80 -9.87 13.56
CA ASP A 5 -13.29 -10.68 14.67
C ASP A 5 -13.04 -12.15 14.30
N GLN A 6 -13.51 -12.60 13.12
CA GLN A 6 -13.34 -13.97 12.64
C GLN A 6 -12.16 -14.16 11.68
N ILE A 7 -11.46 -13.08 11.30
CA ILE A 7 -10.36 -13.13 10.33
C ILE A 7 -9.10 -12.60 11.00
N GLN A 8 -8.04 -13.40 11.00
CA GLN A 8 -6.75 -12.96 11.54
C GLN A 8 -6.10 -11.92 10.61
N ALA A 9 -5.32 -10.99 11.16
CA ALA A 9 -4.68 -9.92 10.39
C ALA A 9 -3.79 -10.48 9.27
N GLU A 10 -3.07 -11.57 9.55
CA GLU A 10 -2.21 -12.27 8.59
C GLU A 10 -2.99 -12.92 7.46
N GLU A 11 -4.16 -13.50 7.75
CA GLU A 11 -5.06 -14.10 6.75
C GLU A 11 -5.64 -13.02 5.83
N LEU A 12 -6.10 -11.91 6.40
CA LEU A 12 -6.58 -10.76 5.64
C LEU A 12 -5.47 -10.22 4.74
N LEU A 13 -4.26 -10.02 5.29
CA LEU A 13 -3.12 -9.54 4.52
C LEU A 13 -2.77 -10.49 3.38
N SER A 14 -2.80 -11.80 3.62
CA SER A 14 -2.58 -12.82 2.59
C SER A 14 -3.58 -12.70 1.45
N VAL A 15 -4.88 -12.55 1.76
CA VAL A 15 -5.93 -12.39 0.74
C VAL A 15 -5.70 -11.11 -0.08
N LEU A 16 -5.40 -9.99 0.57
CA LEU A 16 -5.10 -8.73 -0.12
C LEU A 16 -3.86 -8.84 -1.02
N PHE A 17 -2.86 -9.63 -0.60
CA PHE A 17 -1.63 -9.82 -1.37
C PHE A 17 -1.83 -10.67 -2.63
N HIS A 18 -2.80 -11.58 -2.62
CA HIS A 18 -3.16 -12.41 -3.79
C HIS A 18 -4.23 -11.76 -4.68
N SER A 19 -4.83 -10.65 -4.25
CA SER A 19 -5.81 -9.91 -5.04
C SER A 19 -5.22 -9.41 -6.36
N PRO A 20 -5.94 -9.50 -7.49
CA PRO A 20 -5.50 -8.94 -8.77
C PRO A 20 -5.52 -7.41 -8.79
N ASN A 21 -6.22 -6.77 -7.84
CA ASN A 21 -6.34 -5.32 -7.77
C ASN A 21 -5.11 -4.71 -7.11
N ALA A 22 -4.61 -3.60 -7.64
CA ALA A 22 -3.53 -2.83 -7.02
C ALA A 22 -3.91 -2.43 -5.59
N THR A 23 -3.20 -2.99 -4.61
CA THR A 23 -3.47 -2.77 -3.19
C THR A 23 -2.18 -2.41 -2.44
N ALA A 24 -2.24 -1.35 -1.65
CA ALA A 24 -1.22 -0.95 -0.68
C ALA A 24 -1.84 -0.68 0.68
N ILE A 25 -1.06 -0.90 1.74
CA ILE A 25 -1.40 -0.59 3.12
C ILE A 25 -0.41 0.44 3.63
N TYR A 26 -0.93 1.50 4.23
CA TYR A 26 -0.16 2.58 4.83
C TYR A 26 -0.38 2.62 6.34
N LYS A 27 0.56 3.21 7.06
CA LYS A 27 0.50 3.40 8.50
C LYS A 27 1.07 4.77 8.87
N ASP A 28 0.63 5.27 10.04
CA ASP A 28 1.11 6.49 10.68
C ASP A 28 0.76 7.75 9.88
N GLU A 29 1.08 8.91 10.46
CA GLU A 29 0.78 10.22 9.87
C GLU A 29 1.64 10.51 8.62
N ASP A 30 2.84 9.93 8.56
CA ASP A 30 3.78 10.07 7.45
C ASP A 30 3.42 9.20 6.22
N VAL A 31 2.29 8.49 6.26
CA VAL A 31 1.80 7.61 5.18
C VAL A 31 2.87 6.59 4.77
N LYS A 32 3.42 5.88 5.75
CA LYS A 32 4.49 4.92 5.52
C LYS A 32 3.97 3.68 4.82
N ILE A 33 4.63 3.24 3.75
CA ILE A 33 4.20 2.06 2.98
C ILE A 33 4.55 0.80 3.78
N VAL A 34 3.55 0.09 4.30
CA VAL A 34 3.74 -1.15 5.08
C VAL A 34 3.70 -2.39 4.19
N SER A 35 2.84 -2.38 3.17
CA SER A 35 2.71 -3.48 2.22
C SER A 35 2.20 -2.97 0.88
N ALA A 36 2.61 -3.62 -0.21
CA ALA A 36 2.07 -3.41 -1.54
C ALA A 36 2.10 -4.74 -2.29
N ASN A 37 0.96 -5.12 -2.89
CA ASN A 37 0.88 -6.35 -3.66
C ASN A 37 1.54 -6.19 -5.05
N LYS A 38 1.71 -7.31 -5.77
CA LYS A 38 2.37 -7.32 -7.08
C LYS A 38 1.70 -6.38 -8.09
N ALA A 39 0.37 -6.28 -8.07
CA ALA A 39 -0.37 -5.39 -8.95
C ALA A 39 -0.06 -3.92 -8.66
N MET A 40 0.05 -3.53 -7.38
CA MET A 40 0.41 -2.16 -7.00
C MET A 40 1.85 -1.80 -7.37
N LEU A 41 2.81 -2.70 -7.11
CA LEU A 41 4.20 -2.49 -7.51
C LEU A 41 4.33 -2.27 -9.02
N LYS A 42 3.63 -3.08 -9.82
CA LYS A 42 3.56 -2.90 -11.28
C LYS A 42 2.89 -1.58 -11.67
N PHE A 43 1.82 -1.19 -10.98
CA PHE A 43 1.11 0.06 -11.23
C PHE A 43 2.00 1.28 -11.00
N TRP A 44 2.79 1.28 -9.92
CA TRP A 44 3.79 2.32 -9.66
C TRP A 44 5.05 2.23 -10.53
N GLY A 45 5.31 1.08 -11.16
CA GLY A 45 6.57 0.83 -11.85
C GLY A 45 7.77 0.77 -10.89
N LYS A 46 7.57 0.24 -9.68
CA LYS A 46 8.59 0.14 -8.63
C LYS A 46 8.73 -1.30 -8.12
N ASP A 47 9.85 -1.57 -7.46
CA ASP A 47 10.11 -2.82 -6.75
C ASP A 47 9.82 -2.71 -5.25
N ARG A 48 9.98 -3.83 -4.53
CA ARG A 48 9.70 -3.93 -3.08
C ARG A 48 10.57 -3.02 -2.20
N GLU A 49 11.55 -2.34 -2.78
CA GLU A 49 12.37 -1.33 -2.10
C GLU A 49 11.59 -0.09 -1.64
N VAL A 50 10.34 0.07 -2.10
CA VAL A 50 9.44 1.13 -1.61
C VAL A 50 8.84 0.82 -0.25
N ILE A 51 8.82 -0.46 0.17
CA ILE A 51 8.25 -0.86 1.45
C ILE A 51 9.12 -0.32 2.58
N GLY A 52 8.48 0.31 3.57
CA GLY A 52 9.12 0.95 4.71
C GLY A 52 9.59 2.38 4.45
N LYS A 53 9.40 2.92 3.25
CA LYS A 53 9.61 4.33 2.94
C LYS A 53 8.31 5.12 3.10
N ASP A 54 8.46 6.42 3.31
CA ASP A 54 7.34 7.36 3.26
C ASP A 54 6.82 7.45 1.82
N PHE A 55 5.50 7.63 1.66
CA PHE A 55 4.85 7.61 0.36
C PHE A 55 5.48 8.59 -0.65
N CYS A 56 5.70 9.83 -0.21
CA CYS A 56 6.33 10.91 -0.97
C CYS A 56 7.78 10.57 -1.38
N SER A 57 8.56 9.97 -0.48
CA SER A 57 9.94 9.56 -0.73
C SER A 57 10.04 8.38 -1.70
N ALA A 58 9.08 7.45 -1.64
CA ALA A 58 9.03 6.29 -2.52
C ALA A 58 8.56 6.62 -3.94
N LEU A 59 7.69 7.61 -4.07
CA LEU A 59 7.02 8.00 -5.31
C LEU A 59 7.14 9.52 -5.52
N PRO A 60 8.34 10.02 -5.84
CA PRO A 60 8.58 11.46 -5.94
C PRO A 60 7.76 12.11 -7.06
N GLU A 61 7.45 11.37 -8.11
CA GLU A 61 6.51 11.73 -9.19
C GLU A 61 5.10 12.10 -8.72
N LEU A 62 4.68 11.70 -7.51
CA LEU A 62 3.38 12.08 -6.97
C LEU A 62 3.38 13.44 -6.28
N HIS A 63 4.53 14.05 -5.99
CA HIS A 63 4.59 15.38 -5.36
C HIS A 63 3.81 16.47 -6.11
N GLU A 64 3.67 16.33 -7.43
CA GLU A 64 2.95 17.29 -8.27
C GLU A 64 1.45 17.02 -8.34
N GLN A 65 0.96 15.96 -7.69
CA GLN A 65 -0.45 15.56 -7.75
C GLN A 65 -1.32 16.40 -6.80
N PRO A 66 -2.54 16.80 -7.23
CA PRO A 66 -3.41 17.65 -6.42
C PRO A 66 -3.83 17.06 -5.07
N PHE A 67 -3.81 15.73 -4.92
CA PHE A 67 -4.28 15.04 -3.71
C PHE A 67 -3.26 15.05 -2.56
N LEU A 68 -2.00 15.44 -2.79
CA LEU A 68 -1.00 15.61 -1.72
C LEU A 68 -1.02 17.01 -1.07
N LYS A 69 -1.98 17.86 -1.47
CA LYS A 69 -2.24 19.12 -0.79
C LYS A 69 -3.01 18.83 0.50
N PHE A 70 -2.28 18.58 1.58
CA PHE A 70 -2.82 18.56 2.94
C PHE A 70 -3.24 19.97 3.38
#